data_AF-A0A3A0DI11-F1
#
_entry.id   AF-A0A3A0DI11-F1
#
_cell.length_a   1.000
_cell.length_b   1.000
_cell.length_c   1.000
_cell.angle_alpha   90.00
_cell.angle_beta   90.00
_cell.angle_gamma   90.00
#
_symmetry.space_group_name_H-M   'P 1'
#
loop_
_entity.id
_entity.type
_entity.pdbx_description
1 polymer ?
#
loop_
_entity_poly.entity_id
_entity_poly.type
_entity_poly.pdbx_seq_one_letter_code
_entity_poly.pdbx_strand_id
1 'polypeptide(L)'
;MIKRGVPSSRHDALVNELKNELASGKRPQPAFIEEDYAPTKSRHIYVIWDRWASVPEDERIEVILRAYEEFEGPGSSDNIAIAIGVTGSEAIEIGLLPFVVDYPHSDVAVIDYEAAKKTERAATILGANAGELRYPTREEAEAAIERLQNAVPNSNWTVIHEVEK
;
A
#
# COMPACT_ATOMS: atom_id res chain seq x y z
N MET A 1 -28.29 15.92 8.98
CA MET A 1 -28.79 15.11 7.85
C MET A 1 -27.90 15.43 6.65
N ILE A 2 -26.83 14.65 6.47
CA ILE A 2 -25.85 14.87 5.40
C ILE A 2 -26.51 14.39 4.10
N LYS A 3 -26.60 15.27 3.09
CA LYS A 3 -27.11 14.91 1.77
C LYS A 3 -26.06 14.02 1.11
N ARG A 4 -26.30 12.72 1.02
CA ARG A 4 -25.52 11.82 0.15
C ARG A 4 -25.61 12.37 -1.27
N GLY A 5 -24.48 12.80 -1.83
CA GLY A 5 -24.39 13.22 -3.22
C GLY A 5 -24.77 12.07 -4.15
N VAL A 6 -25.36 12.37 -5.30
CA VAL A 6 -25.61 11.36 -6.34
C VAL A 6 -24.24 10.82 -6.79
N PRO A 7 -23.99 9.50 -6.71
CA PRO A 7 -22.71 8.94 -7.15
C PRO A 7 -22.45 9.32 -8.60
N SER A 8 -21.27 9.90 -8.87
CA SER A 8 -20.82 10.07 -10.25
C SER A 8 -20.42 8.70 -10.81
N SER A 9 -20.50 8.51 -12.12
CA SER A 9 -20.04 7.27 -12.77
C SER A 9 -18.57 6.93 -12.45
N ARG A 10 -17.76 7.96 -12.14
CA ARG A 10 -16.37 7.83 -11.71
C ARG A 10 -16.27 7.28 -10.27
N HIS A 11 -17.09 7.77 -9.35
CA HIS A 11 -17.11 7.30 -7.97
C HIS A 11 -17.46 5.81 -7.90
N ASP A 12 -18.53 5.40 -8.59
CA ASP A 12 -18.94 3.99 -8.64
C ASP A 12 -17.87 3.09 -9.30
N ALA A 13 -17.11 3.61 -10.26
CA ALA A 13 -15.99 2.89 -10.85
C ALA A 13 -14.87 2.64 -9.83
N LEU A 14 -14.52 3.65 -9.01
CA LEU A 14 -13.51 3.53 -7.97
C LEU A 14 -13.93 2.54 -6.87
N VAL A 15 -15.18 2.59 -6.43
CA VAL A 15 -15.74 1.64 -5.45
C VAL A 15 -15.64 0.20 -5.98
N ASN A 16 -16.07 -0.02 -7.23
CA ASN A 16 -16.04 -1.36 -7.82
C ASN A 16 -14.61 -1.87 -8.02
N GLU A 17 -13.69 -1.01 -8.43
CA GLU A 17 -12.29 -1.37 -8.57
C GLU A 17 -11.67 -1.73 -7.22
N LEU A 18 -11.88 -0.91 -6.18
CA LEU A 18 -11.38 -1.18 -4.84
C LEU A 18 -11.96 -2.47 -4.24
N LYS A 19 -13.27 -2.70 -4.39
CA LYS A 19 -13.96 -3.94 -3.98
C LYS A 19 -13.39 -5.18 -4.69
N ASN A 20 -13.15 -5.10 -5.99
CA ASN A 20 -12.57 -6.23 -6.73
C ASN A 20 -11.15 -6.56 -6.26
N GLU A 21 -10.40 -5.54 -5.84
CA GLU A 21 -9.05 -5.73 -5.32
C GLU A 21 -9.08 -6.28 -3.89
N LEU A 22 -10.00 -5.83 -3.02
CA LEU A 22 -10.26 -6.48 -1.72
C LEU A 22 -10.54 -7.99 -1.87
N ALA A 23 -11.30 -8.37 -2.90
CA ALA A 23 -11.64 -9.77 -3.16
C ALA A 23 -10.48 -10.60 -3.74
N SER A 24 -9.53 -9.97 -4.44
CA SER A 24 -8.52 -10.70 -5.23
C SER A 24 -7.11 -10.61 -4.67
N GLY A 25 -6.72 -9.46 -4.11
CA GLY A 25 -5.39 -9.18 -3.59
C GLY A 25 -4.26 -9.39 -4.61
N LYS A 26 -4.54 -9.36 -5.92
CA LYS A 26 -3.59 -9.81 -6.95
C LYS A 26 -2.61 -8.75 -7.40
N ARG A 27 -2.89 -7.47 -7.11
CA ARG A 27 -2.10 -6.34 -7.60
C ARG A 27 -1.34 -5.68 -6.45
N PRO A 28 -0.17 -5.08 -6.72
CA PRO A 28 0.55 -4.29 -5.73
C PRO A 28 -0.21 -3.03 -5.27
N GLN A 29 -1.13 -2.53 -6.10
CA GLN A 29 -2.04 -1.44 -5.75
C GLN A 29 -3.46 -1.75 -6.22
N PRO A 30 -4.48 -1.32 -5.46
CA PRO A 30 -4.40 -0.68 -4.14
C PRO A 30 -3.86 -1.65 -3.08
N ALA A 31 -3.06 -1.13 -2.14
CA ALA A 31 -2.61 -1.90 -0.98
C ALA A 31 -3.42 -1.50 0.25
N PHE A 32 -3.72 -2.47 1.11
CA PHE A 32 -4.55 -2.32 2.29
C PHE A 32 -3.71 -2.59 3.53
N ILE A 33 -3.64 -1.60 4.43
CA ILE A 33 -3.08 -1.78 5.77
C ILE A 33 -4.26 -1.69 6.73
N GLU A 34 -4.54 -2.81 7.40
CA GLU A 34 -5.61 -2.92 8.38
C GLU A 34 -5.02 -3.10 9.78
N GLU A 35 -5.35 -2.17 10.67
CA GLU A 35 -4.95 -2.24 12.08
C GLU A 35 -6.18 -2.50 12.94
N ASP A 36 -6.22 -3.66 13.59
CA ASP A 36 -7.26 -4.00 14.55
C ASP A 36 -6.99 -3.35 15.91
N TYR A 37 -7.95 -2.55 16.38
CA TYR A 37 -7.94 -2.01 17.74
C TYR A 37 -8.80 -2.86 18.67
N ALA A 38 -8.16 -3.85 19.30
CA ALA A 38 -8.82 -4.85 20.15
C ALA A 38 -9.76 -4.28 21.25
N PRO A 39 -9.46 -3.16 21.94
CA PRO A 39 -10.34 -2.64 22.98
C PRO A 39 -11.73 -2.20 22.48
N THR A 40 -11.84 -1.70 21.25
CA THR A 40 -13.12 -1.22 20.69
C THR A 40 -13.65 -2.11 19.58
N LYS A 41 -12.88 -3.14 19.16
CA LYS A 41 -13.14 -3.95 17.96
C LYS A 41 -13.30 -3.08 16.70
N SER A 42 -12.60 -1.95 16.68
CA SER A 42 -12.58 -1.04 15.54
C SER A 42 -11.36 -1.30 14.68
N ARG A 43 -11.46 -0.99 13.39
CA ARG A 43 -10.36 -1.07 12.45
C ARG A 43 -9.93 0.31 12.00
N HIS A 44 -8.63 0.50 11.83
CA HIS A 44 -8.08 1.58 11.01
C HIS A 44 -7.67 1.00 9.67
N ILE A 45 -8.15 1.61 8.61
CA ILE A 45 -7.92 1.18 7.24
C ILE A 45 -7.14 2.28 6.52
N TYR A 46 -5.96 1.93 6.04
CA TYR A 46 -5.21 2.76 5.10
C TYR A 46 -5.20 2.09 3.74
N VAL A 47 -5.61 2.85 2.71
CA VAL A 47 -5.61 2.38 1.33
C VAL A 47 -4.58 3.18 0.55
N ILE A 48 -3.47 2.52 0.19
CA ILE A 48 -2.40 3.12 -0.60
C ILE A 48 -2.69 2.88 -2.09
N TRP A 49 -2.99 3.96 -2.82
CA TRP A 49 -3.34 3.88 -4.24
C TRP A 49 -3.07 5.17 -5.02
N ASP A 50 -2.27 5.10 -6.07
CA ASP A 50 -1.89 6.28 -6.86
C ASP A 50 -3.07 6.93 -7.61
N ARG A 51 -4.18 6.20 -7.79
CA ARG A 51 -5.41 6.79 -8.36
C ARG A 51 -5.98 7.92 -7.49
N TRP A 52 -5.64 7.96 -6.21
CA TRP A 52 -6.02 9.02 -5.29
C TRP A 52 -5.44 10.39 -5.63
N ALA A 53 -4.38 10.47 -6.44
CA ALA A 53 -3.74 11.73 -6.82
C ALA A 53 -4.70 12.75 -7.47
N SER A 54 -5.83 12.30 -8.02
CA SER A 54 -6.85 13.15 -8.64
C SER A 54 -8.23 13.08 -7.98
N VAL A 55 -8.31 12.49 -6.78
CA VAL A 55 -9.54 12.29 -6.01
C VAL A 55 -9.43 13.11 -4.72
N PRO A 56 -10.40 14.01 -4.43
CA PRO A 56 -10.46 14.74 -3.15
C PRO A 56 -10.51 13.82 -1.94
N GLU A 57 -9.92 14.24 -0.83
CA GLU A 57 -9.80 13.42 0.40
C GLU A 57 -11.14 12.91 0.92
N ASP A 58 -12.17 13.75 0.96
CA ASP A 58 -13.53 13.39 1.36
C ASP A 58 -14.12 12.30 0.44
N GLU A 59 -13.90 12.41 -0.87
CA GLU A 59 -14.33 11.38 -1.83
C GLU A 59 -13.56 10.06 -1.63
N ARG A 60 -12.25 10.10 -1.29
CA ARG A 60 -11.46 8.89 -1.00
C ARG A 60 -12.07 8.11 0.16
N ILE A 61 -12.45 8.79 1.24
CA ILE A 61 -13.04 8.17 2.44
C ILE A 61 -14.37 7.51 2.09
N GLU A 62 -15.25 8.22 1.36
CA GLU A 62 -16.53 7.67 0.92
C GLU A 62 -16.37 6.42 0.05
N VAL A 63 -15.41 6.44 -0.88
CA VAL A 63 -15.09 5.28 -1.72
C VAL A 63 -14.63 4.08 -0.90
N ILE A 64 -13.72 4.28 0.06
CA ILE A 64 -13.18 3.21 0.91
C ILE A 64 -14.30 2.59 1.74
N LEU A 65 -15.05 3.39 2.49
CA LEU A 65 -16.13 2.90 3.36
C LEU A 65 -17.19 2.14 2.56
N ARG A 66 -17.56 2.65 1.38
CA ARG A 66 -18.53 1.98 0.51
C ARG A 66 -17.98 0.68 -0.09
N ALA A 67 -16.70 0.63 -0.46
CA ALA A 67 -16.09 -0.60 -0.98
C ALA A 67 -16.08 -1.71 0.08
N TYR A 68 -15.76 -1.40 1.35
CA TYR A 68 -15.85 -2.36 2.45
C TYR A 68 -17.31 -2.78 2.71
N GLU A 69 -18.26 -1.84 2.69
CA GLU A 69 -19.68 -2.18 2.86
C GLU A 69 -20.20 -3.10 1.75
N GLU A 70 -19.80 -2.87 0.49
CA GLU A 70 -20.17 -3.74 -0.63
C GLU A 70 -19.42 -5.09 -0.64
N PHE A 71 -18.23 -5.17 -0.02
CA PHE A 71 -17.42 -6.38 0.04
C PHE A 71 -17.79 -7.30 1.21
N GLU A 72 -17.83 -6.75 2.43
CA GLU A 72 -18.06 -7.51 3.67
C GLU A 72 -19.55 -7.58 4.05
N GLY A 73 -20.35 -6.66 3.50
CA GLY A 73 -21.79 -6.59 3.71
C GLY A 73 -22.24 -5.35 4.49
N PRO A 74 -23.57 -5.12 4.54
CA PRO A 74 -24.15 -3.93 5.15
C PRO A 74 -23.74 -3.74 6.61
N GLY A 75 -23.35 -2.51 6.98
CA GLY A 75 -22.96 -2.15 8.35
C GLY A 75 -21.52 -2.50 8.74
N SER A 76 -20.73 -3.14 7.87
CA SER A 76 -19.29 -3.41 8.15
C SER A 76 -18.44 -2.15 8.29
N SER A 77 -18.88 -1.04 7.68
CA SER A 77 -18.26 0.28 7.82
C SER A 77 -18.43 0.87 9.22
N ASP A 78 -19.41 0.42 10.02
CA ASP A 78 -19.62 0.89 11.40
C ASP A 78 -18.47 0.50 12.35
N ASN A 79 -17.72 -0.56 11.99
CA ASN A 79 -16.54 -1.03 12.71
C ASN A 79 -15.23 -0.41 12.18
N ILE A 80 -15.28 0.48 11.18
CA ILE A 80 -14.11 1.23 10.70
C ILE A 80 -14.09 2.59 11.41
N ALA A 81 -13.16 2.76 12.34
CA ALA A 81 -13.02 4.02 13.08
C ALA A 81 -12.24 5.08 12.27
N ILE A 82 -11.27 4.64 11.47
CA ILE A 82 -10.45 5.50 10.61
C ILE A 82 -10.37 4.85 9.24
N ALA A 83 -10.68 5.63 8.20
CA ALA A 83 -10.44 5.26 6.81
C ALA A 83 -9.64 6.39 6.15
N ILE A 84 -8.46 6.09 5.63
CA ILE A 84 -7.57 7.07 5.02
C ILE A 84 -7.10 6.54 3.66
N GLY A 85 -7.37 7.30 2.60
CA GLY A 85 -6.86 7.02 1.27
C GLY A 85 -5.63 7.88 0.96
N VAL A 86 -4.49 7.24 0.73
CA VAL A 86 -3.21 7.90 0.45
C VAL A 86 -2.57 7.41 -0.84
N THR A 87 -1.84 8.28 -1.51
CA THR A 87 -0.92 7.93 -2.60
C THR A 87 0.35 7.28 -2.04
N GLY A 88 1.20 6.70 -2.89
CA GLY A 88 2.48 6.14 -2.45
C GLY A 88 3.38 7.17 -1.74
N SER A 89 3.41 8.42 -2.23
CA SER A 89 4.19 9.49 -1.61
C SER A 89 3.62 9.91 -0.25
N GLU A 90 2.30 10.09 -0.16
CA GLU A 90 1.64 10.43 1.11
C GLU A 90 1.86 9.32 2.14
N ALA A 91 1.82 8.04 1.74
CA ALA A 91 2.08 6.90 2.62
C ALA A 91 3.51 6.89 3.21
N ILE A 92 4.51 7.35 2.45
CA ILE A 92 5.88 7.52 2.96
C ILE A 92 5.90 8.66 4.00
N GLU A 93 5.28 9.79 3.68
CA GLU A 93 5.27 10.98 4.53
C GLU A 93 4.62 10.74 5.90
N ILE A 94 3.60 9.88 5.97
CA ILE A 94 2.93 9.53 7.24
C ILE A 94 3.48 8.25 7.89
N GLY A 95 4.58 7.69 7.37
CA GLY A 95 5.28 6.57 8.01
C GLY A 95 4.63 5.19 7.83
N LEU A 96 3.73 5.01 6.86
CA LEU A 96 3.11 3.70 6.58
C LEU A 96 4.05 2.70 5.89
N LEU A 97 5.18 3.17 5.36
CA LEU A 97 6.17 2.36 4.65
C LEU A 97 7.58 2.53 5.28
N PRO A 98 7.77 2.12 6.55
CA PRO A 98 8.97 2.43 7.31
C PRO A 98 10.14 1.46 7.05
N PHE A 99 9.92 0.34 6.35
CA PHE A 99 10.97 -0.63 6.06
C PHE A 99 11.53 -0.41 4.66
N VAL A 100 12.82 -0.10 4.57
CA VAL A 100 13.54 0.08 3.31
C VAL A 100 14.45 -1.12 3.07
N VAL A 101 14.34 -1.75 1.91
CA VAL A 101 15.32 -2.74 1.44
C VAL A 101 16.36 -2.02 0.61
N ASP A 102 17.60 -2.04 1.08
CA ASP A 102 18.72 -1.45 0.37
C ASP A 102 19.92 -2.38 0.27
N TYR A 103 20.80 -2.06 -0.66
CA TYR A 103 22.06 -2.74 -0.87
C TYR A 103 23.19 -1.83 -0.36
N PRO A 104 23.78 -2.09 0.82
CA PRO A 104 25.00 -1.42 1.24
C PRO A 104 26.09 -1.77 0.22
N HIS A 105 26.46 -0.79 -0.60
CA HIS A 105 27.45 -0.90 -1.67
C HIS A 105 28.61 -1.83 -1.27
N SER A 106 28.78 -2.94 -1.99
CA SER A 106 30.03 -3.70 -2.00
C SER A 106 30.57 -3.76 -3.44
N ASP A 107 31.85 -4.12 -3.59
CA ASP A 107 32.68 -4.04 -4.82
C ASP A 107 32.21 -4.93 -6.01
N VAL A 108 30.91 -5.15 -6.18
CA VAL A 108 30.28 -5.99 -7.21
C VAL A 108 29.78 -5.13 -8.36
N ALA A 109 29.69 -5.70 -9.57
CA ALA A 109 29.19 -5.02 -10.76
C ALA A 109 27.76 -4.46 -10.54
N VAL A 110 27.65 -3.14 -10.51
CA VAL A 110 26.43 -2.33 -10.26
C VAL A 110 25.23 -2.68 -11.17
N ILE A 111 25.48 -3.29 -12.33
CA ILE A 111 24.49 -3.51 -13.38
C ILE A 111 23.40 -4.53 -12.98
N ASP A 112 23.76 -5.63 -12.30
CA ASP A 112 22.79 -6.68 -11.94
C ASP A 112 21.85 -6.23 -10.82
N TYR A 113 22.32 -5.34 -9.93
CA TYR A 113 21.54 -4.77 -8.83
C TYR A 113 20.43 -3.85 -9.30
N GLU A 114 20.72 -2.92 -10.21
CA GLU A 114 19.73 -1.98 -10.71
C GLU A 114 18.63 -2.70 -11.52
N ALA A 115 18.99 -3.75 -12.26
CA ALA A 115 18.01 -4.60 -12.95
C ALA A 115 17.09 -5.35 -11.97
N ALA A 116 17.65 -5.88 -10.88
CA ALA A 116 16.88 -6.53 -9.83
C ALA A 116 15.97 -5.53 -9.08
N LYS A 117 16.50 -4.36 -8.67
CA LYS A 117 15.70 -3.29 -8.05
C LYS A 117 14.57 -2.84 -8.95
N LYS A 118 14.82 -2.65 -10.25
CA LYS A 118 13.77 -2.26 -11.21
C LYS A 118 12.64 -3.28 -11.30
N THR A 119 12.99 -4.57 -11.32
CA THR A 119 12.00 -5.65 -11.33
C THR A 119 11.20 -5.67 -10.03
N GLU A 120 11.89 -5.57 -8.88
CA GLU A 120 11.25 -5.60 -7.57
C GLU A 120 10.35 -4.38 -7.35
N ARG A 121 10.75 -3.17 -7.79
CA ARG A 121 9.90 -1.95 -7.73
C ARG A 121 8.52 -2.18 -8.32
N ALA A 122 8.43 -2.88 -9.45
CA ALA A 122 7.15 -3.19 -10.10
C ALA A 122 6.25 -4.10 -9.25
N ALA A 123 6.80 -4.83 -8.29
CA ALA A 123 6.07 -5.66 -7.33
C ALA A 123 5.76 -4.95 -6.01
N THR A 124 6.37 -3.79 -5.74
CA THR A 124 6.11 -3.00 -4.51
C THR A 124 4.82 -2.20 -4.58
N ILE A 125 4.31 -1.82 -3.41
CA ILE A 125 3.16 -0.92 -3.24
C ILE A 125 3.41 0.46 -3.89
N LEU A 126 4.67 0.90 -3.99
CA LEU A 126 5.05 2.17 -4.62
C LEU A 126 5.14 2.09 -6.16
N GLY A 127 5.05 0.89 -6.73
CA GLY A 127 5.07 0.66 -8.17
C GLY A 127 6.44 0.84 -8.85
N ALA A 128 6.46 0.64 -10.17
CA ALA A 128 7.70 0.55 -10.96
C ALA A 128 8.58 1.82 -10.95
N ASN A 129 8.01 2.98 -10.60
CA ASN A 129 8.69 4.27 -10.56
C ASN A 129 9.21 4.64 -9.16
N ALA A 130 9.07 3.75 -8.17
CA ALA A 130 9.53 4.01 -6.82
C ALA A 130 11.04 4.33 -6.79
N GLY A 131 11.45 5.36 -6.04
CA GLY A 131 12.87 5.65 -5.83
C GLY A 131 13.56 4.55 -5.01
N GLU A 132 12.82 3.97 -4.07
CA GLU A 132 13.30 3.04 -3.05
C GLU A 132 12.37 1.82 -2.97
N LEU A 133 12.89 0.72 -2.42
CA LEU A 133 12.09 -0.47 -2.14
C LEU A 133 11.56 -0.36 -0.71
N ARG A 134 10.34 0.16 -0.56
CA ARG A 134 9.71 0.35 0.75
C ARG A 134 8.57 -0.63 0.99
N TYR A 135 8.44 -1.06 2.24
CA TYR A 135 7.46 -2.05 2.68
C TYR A 135 6.81 -1.61 4.02
N PRO A 136 5.54 -1.98 4.24
CA PRO A 136 4.81 -1.70 5.48
C PRO A 136 5.28 -2.55 6.66
N THR A 137 5.76 -3.76 6.39
CA THR A 137 6.17 -4.72 7.43
C THR A 137 7.60 -5.23 7.20
N ARG A 138 8.23 -5.68 8.29
CA ARG A 138 9.57 -6.29 8.23
C ARG A 138 9.53 -7.59 7.43
N GLU A 139 8.47 -8.38 7.61
CA GLU A 139 8.27 -9.67 6.98
C GLU A 139 8.21 -9.54 5.45
N GLU A 140 7.53 -8.51 4.93
CA GLU A 140 7.49 -8.23 3.49
C GLU A 140 8.85 -7.77 2.96
N ALA A 141 9.57 -6.94 3.71
CA ALA A 141 10.92 -6.50 3.36
C ALA A 141 11.91 -7.69 3.33
N GLU A 142 11.81 -8.62 4.28
CA GLU A 142 12.62 -9.83 4.33
C GLU A 142 12.28 -10.78 3.15
N ALA A 143 10.99 -10.96 2.84
CA ALA A 143 10.58 -11.71 1.66
C ALA A 143 11.09 -11.09 0.35
N ALA A 144 11.22 -9.76 0.30
CA ALA A 144 11.84 -9.07 -0.84
C ALA A 144 13.34 -9.36 -0.95
N ILE A 145 14.06 -9.41 0.17
CA ILE A 145 15.47 -9.81 0.19
C ILE A 145 15.64 -11.20 -0.42
N GLU A 146 14.78 -12.17 -0.07
CA GLU A 146 14.86 -13.51 -0.64
C GLU A 146 14.71 -13.50 -2.17
N ARG A 147 13.75 -12.71 -2.70
CA ARG A 147 13.57 -12.54 -4.15
C ARG A 147 14.77 -11.89 -4.82
N LEU A 148 15.30 -10.84 -4.20
CA LEU A 148 16.46 -10.11 -4.72
C LEU A 148 17.74 -10.96 -4.69
N GLN A 149 17.92 -11.81 -3.67
CA GLN A 149 19.05 -12.75 -3.59
C GLN A 149 18.93 -13.89 -4.61
N ASN A 150 17.70 -14.33 -4.93
CA ASN A 150 17.48 -15.27 -6.02
C ASN A 150 17.79 -14.65 -7.39
N ALA A 151 17.46 -13.37 -7.58
CA ALA A 151 17.76 -12.64 -8.81
C ALA A 151 19.26 -12.33 -8.96
N VAL A 152 19.94 -12.01 -7.86
CA VAL A 152 21.37 -11.70 -7.81
C VAL A 152 22.04 -12.55 -6.73
N PRO A 153 22.47 -13.78 -7.04
CA PRO A 153 23.10 -14.65 -6.05
C PRO A 153 24.34 -14.03 -5.41
N ASN A 154 24.53 -14.26 -4.10
CA ASN A 154 25.59 -13.67 -3.26
C ASN A 154 25.50 -12.16 -3.03
N SER A 155 24.34 -11.56 -3.27
CA SER A 155 24.06 -10.16 -2.90
C SER A 155 23.76 -10.01 -1.41
N ASN A 156 24.22 -8.90 -0.84
CA ASN A 156 24.03 -8.55 0.58
C ASN A 156 22.99 -7.43 0.70
N TRP A 157 21.70 -7.78 0.59
CA TRP A 157 20.61 -6.83 0.86
C TRP A 157 20.33 -6.73 2.35
N THR A 158 19.85 -5.58 2.80
CA THR A 158 19.55 -5.32 4.20
C THR A 158 18.22 -4.59 4.36
N VAL A 159 17.48 -4.93 5.42
CA VAL A 159 16.30 -4.17 5.85
C VAL A 159 16.72 -3.06 6.80
N ILE A 160 16.44 -1.82 6.43
CA ILE A 160 16.58 -0.63 7.26
C ILE A 160 15.19 -0.27 7.78
N HIS A 161 15.07 -0.04 9.08
CA HIS A 161 13.83 0.46 9.68
C HIS A 161 13.98 1.96 9.95
N GLU A 162 13.29 2.76 9.13
CA GLU A 162 13.22 4.21 9.29
C GLU A 162 12.06 4.55 10.22
N VAL A 163 12.36 4.59 11.52
CA VAL A 163 11.46 5.18 12.50
C VAL A 163 11.70 6.68 12.53
N GLU A 164 10.66 7.49 12.38
CA GLU A 164 10.75 8.94 12.57
C GLU A 164 11.43 9.25 13.92
N LYS A 165 12.36 10.21 13.91
CA LYS A 165 13.03 10.74 15.09
C LYS A 165 12.18 11.75 15.83
#